data_AF-A0A917PYJ3-F1
#
_entry.id   AF-A0A917PYJ3-F1
#
_cell.length_a   1.000
_cell.length_b   1.000
_cell.length_c   1.000
_cell.angle_alpha   90.00
_cell.angle_beta   90.00
_cell.angle_gamma   90.00
#
_symmetry.space_group_name_H-M   'P 1'
#
loop_
_entity.id
_entity.type
_entity.pdbx_description
1 polymer ?
#
loop_
_entity_poly.entity_id
_entity_poly.type
_entity_poly.pdbx_seq_one_letter_code
_entity_poly.pdbx_strand_id
1 'polypeptide(L)'
;MTKICIISFMALLISTECLGTPIEITEITAYKGSIAGSPTFMVLIEKENDVSGRYIYEKYKIPISLNGKITPEKLSLLESNASNIANLEASIHEETLKGTWQDTKHTYRLEAIARSRSYKKIIDRIEIDSATQEKILNIELATGKKQKIKISTQTNPINITFEDLNFDGFPDMRILEIEAGGNSAYSYYIYDLKNGIYSPAPAVFERLTSPVVSHYQKAIYSVSKDGCCKYSSEQVLPDTLRYAEYDYVSQTGKETLTNRTTGNTTQRLINRAEFEQDYLDKIPQL
;
A
#
# COMPACT_ATOMS: atom_id res chain seq x y z
N MET A 1 -45.99 -24.11 -59.56
CA MET A 1 -46.06 -23.47 -58.22
C MET A 1 -44.83 -23.88 -57.45
N THR A 2 -43.79 -23.05 -57.47
CA THR A 2 -42.48 -23.36 -56.89
C THR A 2 -42.29 -22.45 -55.68
N LYS A 3 -42.32 -23.02 -54.48
CA LYS A 3 -42.10 -22.29 -53.23
C LYS A 3 -40.60 -22.06 -53.05
N ILE A 4 -40.18 -20.80 -53.10
CA ILE A 4 -38.83 -20.36 -52.72
C ILE A 4 -38.85 -20.14 -51.20
N CYS A 5 -38.07 -20.95 -50.48
CA CYS A 5 -37.87 -20.83 -49.04
C CYS A 5 -36.69 -19.87 -48.83
N ILE A 6 -36.95 -18.66 -48.35
CA ILE A 6 -35.92 -17.70 -47.97
C ILE A 6 -35.46 -18.05 -46.56
N ILE A 7 -34.29 -18.66 -46.44
CA ILE A 7 -33.61 -18.88 -45.16
C ILE A 7 -32.90 -17.56 -44.81
N SER A 8 -33.46 -16.82 -43.84
CA SER A 8 -32.83 -15.61 -43.30
C SER A 8 -31.72 -16.01 -42.33
N PHE A 9 -30.47 -15.76 -42.73
CA PHE A 9 -29.28 -16.00 -41.90
C PHE A 9 -29.11 -14.81 -40.96
N MET A 10 -29.59 -14.94 -39.72
CA MET A 10 -29.40 -13.94 -38.67
C MET A 10 -27.97 -14.08 -38.15
N ALA A 11 -27.06 -13.25 -38.66
CA ALA A 11 -25.68 -13.19 -38.18
C ALA A 11 -25.66 -12.60 -36.77
N LEU A 12 -25.40 -13.46 -35.78
CA LEU A 12 -25.16 -13.07 -34.39
C LEU A 12 -23.80 -12.38 -34.33
N LEU A 13 -23.81 -11.05 -34.24
CA LEU A 13 -22.61 -10.26 -33.93
C LEU A 13 -22.27 -10.52 -32.45
N ILE A 14 -21.43 -11.52 -32.20
CA ILE A 14 -20.78 -11.69 -30.89
C ILE A 14 -19.72 -10.60 -30.83
N SER A 15 -20.01 -9.49 -30.14
CA SER A 15 -18.99 -8.54 -29.73
C SER A 15 -18.06 -9.29 -28.79
N THR A 16 -16.89 -9.68 -29.28
CA THR A 16 -15.78 -10.08 -28.43
C THR A 16 -15.32 -8.83 -27.71
N GLU A 17 -15.90 -8.56 -26.54
CA GLU A 17 -15.27 -7.64 -25.60
C GLU A 17 -13.90 -8.24 -25.30
N CYS A 18 -12.87 -7.62 -25.87
CA CYS A 18 -11.49 -7.91 -25.54
C CYS A 18 -11.34 -7.50 -24.07
N LEU A 19 -11.56 -8.45 -23.17
CA LEU A 19 -11.42 -8.25 -21.74
C LEU A 19 -9.94 -7.96 -21.47
N GLY A 20 -9.63 -6.67 -21.36
CA GLY A 20 -8.32 -6.21 -20.92
C GLY A 20 -7.98 -6.85 -19.57
N THR A 21 -6.69 -7.02 -19.29
CA THR A 21 -6.24 -7.56 -18.01
C THR A 21 -6.74 -6.67 -16.87
N PRO A 22 -7.53 -7.20 -15.91
CA PRO A 22 -8.08 -6.38 -14.84
C PRO A 22 -6.96 -5.83 -13.95
N ILE A 23 -7.14 -4.58 -13.51
CA ILE A 23 -6.26 -3.90 -12.56
C ILE A 23 -7.02 -3.76 -11.25
N GLU A 24 -6.39 -4.15 -10.15
CA GLU A 24 -6.85 -3.82 -8.80
C GLU A 24 -5.92 -2.75 -8.23
N ILE A 25 -6.51 -1.62 -7.84
CA ILE A 25 -5.78 -0.50 -7.25
C ILE A 25 -6.11 -0.40 -5.77
N THR A 26 -5.07 -0.32 -4.95
CA THR A 26 -5.16 0.01 -3.53
C THR A 26 -4.47 1.35 -3.29
N GLU A 27 -5.10 2.23 -2.51
CA GLU A 27 -4.53 3.52 -2.09
C GLU A 27 -4.39 3.53 -0.57
N ILE A 28 -3.19 3.78 -0.08
CA ILE A 28 -2.90 3.90 1.35
C ILE A 28 -2.58 5.35 1.65
N THR A 29 -3.41 5.97 2.49
CA THR A 29 -3.24 7.37 2.89
C THR A 29 -3.15 7.47 4.40
N ALA A 30 -2.07 8.10 4.87
CA ALA A 30 -1.93 8.47 6.27
C ALA A 30 -2.50 9.87 6.53
N TYR A 31 -3.10 10.07 7.70
CA TYR A 31 -3.69 11.33 8.14
C TYR A 31 -3.17 11.67 9.54
N LYS A 32 -2.93 12.96 9.79
CA LYS A 32 -2.61 13.48 11.12
C LYS A 32 -3.64 14.52 11.52
N GLY A 33 -4.18 14.40 12.73
CA GLY A 33 -5.33 15.19 13.13
C GLY A 33 -5.69 15.07 14.60
N SER A 34 -6.98 15.20 14.89
CA SER A 34 -7.55 14.99 16.21
C SER A 34 -8.97 14.45 16.17
N ILE A 35 -9.32 13.68 17.20
CA ILE A 35 -10.69 13.27 17.53
C ILE A 35 -10.96 13.79 18.95
N ALA A 36 -12.06 14.52 19.15
CA ALA A 36 -12.40 15.13 20.44
C ALA A 36 -11.26 16.03 21.00
N GLY A 37 -10.49 16.68 20.12
CA GLY A 37 -9.32 17.50 20.49
C GLY A 37 -8.09 16.70 20.91
N SER A 38 -8.16 15.37 20.98
CA SER A 38 -7.01 14.50 21.26
C SER A 38 -6.25 14.22 19.97
N PRO A 39 -4.91 14.43 19.91
CA PRO A 39 -4.12 14.17 18.71
C PRO A 39 -4.19 12.71 18.27
N THR A 40 -4.43 12.50 16.98
CA THR A 40 -4.55 11.19 16.36
C THR A 40 -3.69 11.08 15.10
N PHE A 41 -3.26 9.85 14.83
CA PHE A 41 -2.67 9.45 13.55
C PHE A 41 -3.49 8.31 12.99
N MET A 42 -3.92 8.42 11.73
CA MET A 42 -4.79 7.46 11.07
C MET A 42 -4.14 6.99 9.78
N VAL A 43 -4.33 5.72 9.43
CA VAL A 43 -3.96 5.17 8.12
C VAL A 43 -5.18 4.48 7.57
N LEU A 44 -5.59 4.88 6.36
CA LEU A 44 -6.71 4.30 5.63
C LEU A 44 -6.18 3.61 4.38
N ILE A 45 -6.73 2.43 4.10
CA ILE A 45 -6.45 1.60 2.94
C ILE A 45 -7.76 1.53 2.15
N GLU A 46 -7.79 2.21 1.02
CA GLU A 46 -8.91 2.22 0.09
C GLU A 46 -8.65 1.21 -1.03
N LYS A 47 -9.62 0.30 -1.25
CA LYS A 47 -9.65 -0.61 -2.38
C LYS A 47 -11.05 -0.54 -2.97
N GLU A 48 -11.15 -0.04 -4.21
CA GLU A 48 -12.44 0.30 -4.83
C GLU A 48 -13.25 1.27 -3.93
N ASN A 49 -14.36 0.81 -3.36
CA ASN A 49 -15.18 1.59 -2.42
C ASN A 49 -15.04 1.10 -0.97
N ASP A 50 -14.28 0.03 -0.73
CA ASP A 50 -13.98 -0.48 0.60
C ASP A 50 -12.84 0.30 1.23
N VAL A 51 -13.03 0.66 2.50
CA VAL A 51 -12.00 1.30 3.30
C VAL A 51 -11.77 0.48 4.55
N SER A 52 -10.54 0.06 4.74
CA SER A 52 -10.07 -0.49 6.02
C SER A 52 -8.99 0.43 6.57
N GLY A 53 -8.60 0.23 7.80
CA GLY A 53 -7.50 0.97 8.37
C GLY A 53 -7.52 0.98 9.87
N ARG A 54 -6.89 2.01 10.42
CA ARG A 54 -6.73 2.17 11.85
C ARG A 54 -6.40 3.59 12.21
N TYR A 55 -6.62 3.93 13.46
CA TYR A 55 -6.06 5.13 14.05
C TYR A 55 -5.44 4.84 15.41
N ILE A 56 -4.53 5.70 15.84
CA ILE A 56 -3.97 5.73 17.18
C ILE A 56 -4.24 7.10 17.79
N TYR A 57 -4.59 7.11 19.07
CA TYR A 57 -4.37 8.30 19.88
C TYR A 57 -2.88 8.42 20.18
N GLU A 58 -2.28 9.58 19.91
CA GLU A 58 -0.84 9.74 20.09
C GLU A 58 -0.40 9.53 21.55
N LYS A 59 -1.28 9.73 22.53
CA LYS A 59 -0.99 9.46 23.94
C LYS A 59 -0.86 7.97 24.26
N TYR A 60 -1.73 7.14 23.69
CA TYR A 60 -1.85 5.73 24.08
C TYR A 60 -1.08 4.79 23.16
N LYS A 61 -0.89 5.16 21.88
CA LYS A 61 -0.20 4.34 20.87
C LYS A 61 -0.81 2.94 20.66
N ILE A 62 -2.05 2.74 21.08
CA ILE A 62 -2.80 1.50 20.85
C ILE A 62 -3.61 1.69 19.56
N PRO A 63 -3.41 0.83 18.54
CA PRO A 63 -4.17 0.91 17.30
C PRO A 63 -5.62 0.51 17.51
N ILE A 64 -6.50 1.25 16.87
CA ILE A 64 -7.95 1.03 16.86
C ILE A 64 -8.35 0.81 15.40
N SER A 65 -8.89 -0.36 15.10
CA SER A 65 -9.27 -0.75 13.73
C SER A 65 -10.51 -0.01 13.24
N LEU A 66 -10.49 0.29 11.95
CA LEU A 66 -11.55 0.96 11.21
C LEU A 66 -11.92 0.12 9.98
N ASN A 67 -13.20 -0.03 9.70
CA ASN A 67 -13.69 -0.67 8.48
C ASN A 67 -14.94 0.06 7.98
N GLY A 68 -15.10 0.20 6.67
CA GLY A 68 -16.27 0.86 6.11
C GLY A 68 -16.15 1.11 4.61
N LYS A 69 -16.75 2.21 4.16
CA LYS A 69 -16.92 2.54 2.75
C LYS A 69 -16.60 4.00 2.46
N ILE A 70 -16.19 4.27 1.22
CA ILE A 70 -16.03 5.62 0.70
C ILE A 70 -16.86 5.80 -0.58
N THR A 71 -17.43 6.99 -0.72
CA THR A 71 -18.07 7.50 -1.93
C THR A 71 -17.46 8.87 -2.26
N PRO A 72 -17.75 9.46 -3.44
CA PRO A 72 -17.27 10.81 -3.76
C PRO A 72 -17.65 11.90 -2.75
N GLU A 73 -18.74 11.69 -1.99
CA GLU A 73 -19.28 12.67 -1.05
C GLU A 73 -18.92 12.38 0.40
N LYS A 74 -18.68 11.10 0.75
CA LYS A 74 -18.70 10.66 2.15
C LYS A 74 -17.77 9.46 2.39
N LEU A 75 -17.08 9.51 3.52
CA LEU A 75 -16.37 8.41 4.14
C LEU A 75 -17.15 7.97 5.39
N SER A 76 -17.53 6.69 5.44
CA SER A 76 -18.25 6.08 6.55
C SER A 76 -17.43 4.92 7.11
N LEU A 77 -16.98 5.03 8.35
CA LEU A 77 -16.14 4.04 9.02
C LEU A 77 -16.76 3.59 10.33
N LEU A 78 -16.61 2.31 10.64
CA LEU A 78 -16.95 1.68 11.89
C LEU A 78 -15.67 1.39 12.65
N GLU A 79 -15.60 1.90 13.87
CA GLU A 79 -14.63 1.47 14.86
C GLU A 79 -15.04 0.12 15.41
N SER A 80 -14.16 -0.87 15.29
CA SER A 80 -14.35 -2.18 15.91
C SER A 80 -13.30 -2.37 17.01
N ASN A 81 -13.72 -2.24 18.26
CA ASN A 81 -12.94 -2.73 19.40
C ASN A 81 -13.81 -3.66 20.28
N ALA A 82 -13.20 -4.45 21.16
CA ALA A 82 -13.87 -5.50 21.92
C ALA A 82 -14.98 -5.03 22.87
N SER A 83 -15.23 -3.72 23.01
CA SER A 83 -16.17 -3.19 24.00
C SER A 83 -17.01 -1.98 23.55
N ASN A 84 -16.67 -1.33 22.44
CA ASN A 84 -17.34 -0.15 21.92
C ASN A 84 -17.40 -0.18 20.40
N ILE A 85 -18.55 0.25 19.87
CA ILE A 85 -18.75 0.54 18.45
C ILE A 85 -18.91 2.05 18.36
N ALA A 86 -18.07 2.69 17.55
CA ALA A 86 -18.21 4.10 17.22
C ALA A 86 -18.31 4.26 15.70
N ASN A 87 -19.11 5.23 15.26
CA ASN A 87 -19.26 5.59 13.86
C ASN A 87 -18.41 6.82 13.57
N LEU A 88 -17.72 6.80 12.45
CA LEU A 88 -16.92 7.91 11.98
C LEU A 88 -17.42 8.28 10.59
N GLU A 89 -17.94 9.50 10.48
CA GLU A 89 -18.56 10.02 9.27
C GLU A 89 -17.84 11.29 8.87
N ALA A 90 -17.25 11.32 7.68
CA ALA A 90 -16.43 12.43 7.22
C ALA A 90 -16.57 12.70 5.73
N SER A 91 -16.13 13.89 5.31
CA SER A 91 -15.84 14.20 3.91
C SER A 91 -14.36 14.53 3.75
N ILE A 92 -13.82 14.25 2.57
CA ILE A 92 -12.44 14.56 2.22
C ILE A 92 -12.45 15.68 1.18
N HIS A 93 -11.94 16.85 1.55
CA HIS A 93 -11.80 18.00 0.66
C HIS A 93 -10.38 18.54 0.75
N GLU A 94 -9.69 18.66 -0.39
CA GLU A 94 -8.31 19.16 -0.46
C GLU A 94 -7.41 18.56 0.63
N GLU A 95 -7.31 17.22 0.65
CA GLU A 95 -6.50 16.45 1.60
C GLU A 95 -6.95 16.58 3.07
N THR A 96 -8.01 17.34 3.35
CA THR A 96 -8.53 17.51 4.71
C THR A 96 -9.75 16.62 4.90
N LEU A 97 -9.64 15.73 5.87
CA LEU A 97 -10.72 14.89 6.37
C LEU A 97 -11.43 15.65 7.49
N LYS A 98 -12.70 16.00 7.30
CA LYS A 98 -13.54 16.68 8.31
C LYS A 98 -14.81 15.91 8.54
N GLY A 99 -15.19 15.74 9.79
CA GLY A 99 -16.36 14.95 10.12
C GLY A 99 -16.65 14.85 11.60
N THR A 100 -17.34 13.78 11.94
CA THR A 100 -17.71 13.45 13.31
C THR A 100 -17.32 12.02 13.65
N TRP A 101 -16.84 11.82 14.87
CA TRP A 101 -16.76 10.53 15.52
C TRP A 101 -17.88 10.46 16.55
N GLN A 102 -18.62 9.36 16.59
CA GLN A 102 -19.80 9.23 17.45
C GLN A 102 -19.81 7.87 18.15
N ASP A 103 -19.81 7.89 19.48
CA ASP A 103 -20.13 6.71 20.30
C ASP A 103 -21.63 6.69 20.64
N THR A 104 -22.02 5.80 21.56
CA THR A 104 -23.42 5.65 21.98
C THR A 104 -24.01 6.86 22.72
N LYS A 105 -23.18 7.80 23.19
CA LYS A 105 -23.56 8.91 24.07
C LYS A 105 -23.11 10.28 23.58
N HIS A 106 -22.03 10.35 22.81
CA HIS A 106 -21.34 11.59 22.47
C HIS A 106 -20.98 11.62 21.00
N THR A 107 -21.04 12.84 20.44
CA THR A 107 -20.53 13.14 19.11
C THR A 107 -19.39 14.14 19.26
N TYR A 108 -18.24 13.81 18.69
CA TYR A 108 -17.04 14.62 18.70
C TYR A 108 -16.64 15.00 17.28
N ARG A 109 -16.00 16.17 17.15
CA ARG A 109 -15.40 16.59 15.88
C ARG A 109 -14.20 15.70 15.56
N LEU A 110 -14.09 15.32 14.30
CA LEU A 110 -12.92 14.71 13.69
C LEU A 110 -12.37 15.68 12.65
N GLU A 111 -11.08 15.98 12.76
CA GLU A 111 -10.35 16.71 11.73
C GLU A 111 -8.97 16.12 11.55
N ALA A 112 -8.58 15.81 10.33
CA ALA A 112 -7.24 15.34 10.00
C ALA A 112 -6.82 15.82 8.62
N ILE A 113 -5.51 15.97 8.44
CA ILE A 113 -4.90 16.38 7.16
C ILE A 113 -4.09 15.18 6.65
N ALA A 114 -4.28 14.83 5.38
CA ALA A 114 -3.52 13.79 4.73
C ALA A 114 -2.02 14.14 4.75
N ARG A 115 -1.21 13.12 4.92
CA ARG A 115 0.25 13.22 4.91
C ARG A 115 0.81 13.02 3.51
N SER A 116 0.00 12.50 2.61
CA SER A 116 0.31 12.30 1.21
C SER A 116 -0.87 12.71 0.32
N ARG A 117 -0.54 13.14 -0.89
CA ARG A 117 -1.51 13.35 -1.97
C ARG A 117 -2.15 12.04 -2.41
N SER A 118 -3.40 12.12 -2.83
CA SER A 118 -4.05 10.99 -3.50
C SER A 118 -3.48 10.79 -4.91
N TYR A 119 -3.31 9.52 -5.33
CA TYR A 119 -2.84 9.22 -6.69
C TYR A 119 -3.84 9.74 -7.74
N LYS A 120 -5.13 9.80 -7.40
CA LYS A 120 -6.22 10.33 -8.25
C LYS A 120 -6.08 11.82 -8.58
N LYS A 121 -5.20 12.55 -7.87
CA LYS A 121 -4.86 13.95 -8.18
C LYS A 121 -3.69 14.08 -9.14
N ILE A 122 -2.93 13.01 -9.36
CA ILE A 122 -1.69 12.98 -10.13
C ILE A 122 -1.88 12.20 -11.43
N ILE A 123 -2.62 11.10 -11.36
CA ILE A 123 -2.87 10.19 -12.47
C ILE A 123 -4.31 10.37 -12.93
N ASP A 124 -4.47 10.60 -14.22
CA ASP A 124 -5.78 10.69 -14.89
C ASP A 124 -6.24 9.30 -15.37
N ARG A 125 -5.31 8.51 -15.92
CA ARG A 125 -5.62 7.20 -16.49
C ARG A 125 -4.50 6.18 -16.29
N ILE A 126 -4.90 4.94 -16.04
CA ILE A 126 -4.02 3.77 -15.99
C ILE A 126 -4.60 2.67 -16.88
N GLU A 127 -3.79 2.13 -17.77
CA GLU A 127 -4.17 1.04 -18.67
C GLU A 127 -3.06 0.01 -18.80
N ILE A 128 -3.44 -1.25 -19.02
CA ILE A 128 -2.50 -2.31 -19.36
C ILE A 128 -2.62 -2.61 -20.84
N ASP A 129 -1.51 -2.45 -21.56
CA ASP A 129 -1.36 -3.05 -22.87
C ASP A 129 -0.81 -4.46 -22.69
N SER A 130 -1.70 -5.44 -22.92
CA SER A 130 -1.41 -6.87 -22.89
C SER A 130 -1.45 -7.47 -24.31
N ALA A 131 -1.47 -6.65 -25.37
CA ALA A 131 -1.48 -7.15 -26.75
C ALA A 131 -0.15 -7.82 -27.14
N THR A 132 0.91 -7.57 -26.36
CA THR A 132 2.23 -8.18 -26.50
C THR A 132 2.48 -9.25 -25.42
N GLN A 133 3.48 -10.12 -25.62
CA GLN A 133 3.95 -11.02 -24.54
C GLN A 133 4.43 -10.26 -23.30
N GLU A 134 4.79 -8.98 -23.47
CA GLU A 134 5.15 -8.09 -22.37
C GLU A 134 3.92 -7.33 -21.87
N LYS A 135 3.76 -7.23 -20.56
CA LYS A 135 2.75 -6.37 -19.93
C LYS A 135 3.31 -4.96 -19.83
N ILE A 136 2.64 -3.99 -20.43
CA ILE A 136 3.03 -2.58 -20.37
C ILE A 136 1.97 -1.78 -19.62
N LEU A 137 2.36 -1.17 -18.51
CA LEU A 137 1.55 -0.20 -17.78
C LEU A 137 1.67 1.17 -18.45
N ASN A 138 0.58 1.64 -19.03
CA ASN A 138 0.46 2.99 -19.58
C ASN A 138 -0.17 3.88 -18.51
N ILE A 139 0.54 4.95 -18.14
CA ILE A 139 0.07 5.96 -17.20
C ILE A 139 -0.07 7.29 -17.94
N GLU A 140 -1.25 7.89 -17.85
CA GLU A 140 -1.50 9.28 -18.25
C GLU A 140 -1.66 10.12 -16.99
N LEU A 141 -0.77 11.09 -16.81
CA LEU A 141 -0.81 12.01 -15.69
C LEU A 141 -1.82 13.11 -15.94
N ALA A 142 -2.35 13.71 -14.87
CA ALA A 142 -3.27 14.85 -14.93
C ALA A 142 -2.68 16.08 -15.65
N THR A 143 -1.36 16.12 -15.84
CA THR A 143 -0.66 17.13 -16.65
C THR A 143 -0.70 16.85 -18.16
N GLY A 144 -1.28 15.73 -18.58
CA GLY A 144 -1.28 15.22 -19.97
C GLY A 144 -0.01 14.44 -20.36
N LYS A 145 0.97 14.33 -19.46
CA LYS A 145 2.19 13.56 -19.71
C LYS A 145 1.90 12.07 -19.68
N LYS A 146 2.47 11.33 -20.64
CA LYS A 146 2.28 9.88 -20.78
C LYS A 146 3.57 9.14 -20.45
N GLN A 147 3.44 8.03 -19.74
CA GLN A 147 4.54 7.16 -19.35
C GLN A 147 4.18 5.71 -19.65
N LYS A 148 5.18 4.94 -20.11
CA LYS A 148 5.09 3.49 -20.27
C LYS A 148 6.07 2.82 -19.32
N ILE A 149 5.59 1.84 -18.57
CA ILE A 149 6.40 1.06 -17.63
C ILE A 149 6.22 -0.41 -17.99
N LYS A 150 7.33 -1.08 -18.30
CA LYS A 150 7.34 -2.53 -18.48
C LYS A 150 7.22 -3.19 -17.11
N ILE A 151 6.27 -4.10 -16.95
CA ILE A 151 6.02 -4.79 -15.69
C ILE A 151 6.15 -6.30 -15.88
N SER A 152 6.75 -6.97 -14.89
CA SER A 152 7.04 -8.41 -14.93
C SER A 152 6.06 -9.23 -14.08
N THR A 153 4.89 -8.67 -13.75
CA THR A 153 3.94 -9.28 -12.83
C THR A 153 3.37 -10.60 -13.34
N GLN A 154 3.35 -11.61 -12.46
CA GLN A 154 2.75 -12.92 -12.67
C GLN A 154 1.33 -12.99 -12.12
N THR A 155 0.81 -11.91 -11.52
CA THR A 155 -0.54 -11.89 -10.95
C THR A 155 -1.60 -11.55 -12.00
N ASN A 156 -2.81 -12.04 -11.77
CA ASN A 156 -4.03 -11.65 -12.47
C ASN A 156 -5.19 -11.68 -11.45
N PRO A 157 -5.80 -10.54 -11.09
CA PRO A 157 -5.56 -9.19 -11.61
C PRO A 157 -4.16 -8.64 -11.31
N ILE A 158 -3.79 -7.55 -12.00
CA ILE A 158 -2.56 -6.80 -11.69
C ILE A 158 -2.83 -5.93 -10.47
N ASN A 159 -2.10 -6.17 -9.39
CA ASN A 159 -2.26 -5.46 -8.13
C ASN A 159 -1.28 -4.29 -8.05
N ILE A 160 -1.83 -3.07 -8.00
CA ILE A 160 -1.06 -1.83 -7.86
C ILE A 160 -1.43 -1.21 -6.51
N THR A 161 -0.44 -0.86 -5.71
CA THR A 161 -0.63 -0.08 -4.49
C THR A 161 0.03 1.28 -4.65
N PHE A 162 -0.73 2.33 -4.36
CA PHE A 162 -0.23 3.69 -4.21
C PHE A 162 -0.11 4.04 -2.73
N GLU A 163 1.08 4.44 -2.30
CA GLU A 163 1.37 4.87 -0.93
C GLU A 163 2.62 5.76 -0.92
N ASP A 164 2.76 6.65 0.05
CA ASP A 164 3.97 7.48 0.20
C ASP A 164 5.11 6.68 0.85
N LEU A 165 5.92 6.01 0.01
CA LEU A 165 6.98 5.08 0.41
C LEU A 165 8.21 5.80 0.93
N ASN A 166 8.55 6.94 0.33
CA ASN A 166 9.73 7.73 0.69
C ASN A 166 9.43 8.84 1.72
N PHE A 167 8.16 9.01 2.11
CA PHE A 167 7.66 9.98 3.08
C PHE A 167 7.80 11.45 2.64
N ASP A 168 7.72 11.73 1.33
CA ASP A 168 7.82 13.05 0.73
C ASP A 168 6.47 13.76 0.51
N GLY A 169 5.36 13.06 0.79
CA GLY A 169 4.00 13.57 0.64
C GLY A 169 3.38 13.34 -0.73
N PHE A 170 4.03 12.59 -1.62
CA PHE A 170 3.47 12.16 -2.89
C PHE A 170 3.26 10.62 -2.90
N PRO A 171 2.23 10.13 -3.61
CA PRO A 171 1.96 8.70 -3.71
C PRO A 171 2.96 8.05 -4.67
N ASP A 172 3.83 7.24 -4.11
CA ASP A 172 4.68 6.30 -4.83
C ASP A 172 3.87 5.08 -5.24
N MET A 173 4.44 4.23 -6.09
CA MET A 173 3.74 3.07 -6.65
C MET A 173 4.54 1.80 -6.38
N ARG A 174 3.87 0.75 -5.91
CA ARG A 174 4.39 -0.61 -5.92
C ARG A 174 3.44 -1.55 -6.66
N ILE A 175 4.01 -2.46 -7.43
CA ILE A 175 3.28 -3.43 -8.25
C ILE A 175 3.66 -4.82 -7.78
N LEU A 176 2.65 -5.62 -7.42
CA LEU A 176 2.89 -6.99 -6.97
C LEU A 176 3.40 -7.84 -8.14
N GLU A 177 4.58 -8.43 -8.00
CA GLU A 177 5.17 -9.29 -9.02
C GLU A 177 4.73 -10.75 -8.83
N ILE A 178 4.85 -11.27 -7.61
CA ILE A 178 4.56 -12.65 -7.26
C ILE A 178 4.31 -12.79 -5.76
N GLU A 179 3.46 -13.74 -5.38
CA GLU A 179 3.27 -14.21 -4.00
C GLU A 179 3.59 -15.71 -3.93
N ALA A 180 4.54 -16.08 -3.06
CA ALA A 180 4.97 -17.47 -2.91
C ALA A 180 5.41 -17.76 -1.48
N GLY A 181 4.86 -18.81 -0.87
CA GLY A 181 5.36 -19.33 0.42
C GLY A 181 5.33 -18.34 1.59
N GLY A 182 4.39 -17.38 1.59
CA GLY A 182 4.29 -16.33 2.61
C GLY A 182 5.16 -15.09 2.35
N ASN A 183 5.84 -15.06 1.21
CA ASN A 183 6.63 -13.94 0.74
C ASN A 183 5.95 -13.31 -0.48
N SER A 184 5.89 -11.98 -0.53
CA SER A 184 5.40 -11.22 -1.69
C SER A 184 6.52 -10.30 -2.19
N ALA A 185 6.78 -10.33 -3.50
CA ALA A 185 7.79 -9.49 -4.16
C ALA A 185 7.11 -8.41 -5.01
N TYR A 186 7.72 -7.23 -5.10
CA TYR A 186 7.14 -6.06 -5.74
C TYR A 186 8.17 -5.32 -6.57
N SER A 187 7.73 -4.72 -7.68
CA SER A 187 8.46 -3.63 -8.33
C SER A 187 8.05 -2.31 -7.67
N TYR A 188 8.99 -1.40 -7.41
CA TYR A 188 8.71 -0.11 -6.76
C TYR A 188 9.11 1.05 -7.66
N TYR A 189 8.30 2.11 -7.65
CA TYR A 189 8.52 3.33 -8.40
C TYR A 189 8.21 4.55 -7.53
N ILE A 190 9.17 5.47 -7.43
CA ILE A 190 9.05 6.72 -6.69
C ILE A 190 8.55 7.82 -7.63
N TYR A 191 7.60 8.62 -7.17
CA TYR A 191 7.12 9.77 -7.94
C TYR A 191 8.16 10.90 -7.93
N ASP A 192 8.76 11.16 -9.08
CA ASP A 192 9.67 12.30 -9.27
C ASP A 192 8.85 13.55 -9.56
N LEU A 193 8.64 14.38 -8.53
CA LEU A 193 7.89 15.64 -8.64
C LEU A 193 8.49 16.59 -9.68
N LYS A 194 9.82 16.64 -9.81
CA LYS A 194 10.50 17.59 -10.70
C LYS A 194 10.23 17.24 -12.16
N ASN A 195 10.29 15.95 -12.48
CA ASN A 195 10.10 15.46 -13.84
C ASN A 195 8.64 15.06 -14.13
N GLY A 196 7.81 14.93 -13.10
CA GLY A 196 6.43 14.43 -13.20
C GLY A 196 6.39 13.04 -13.84
N ILE A 197 7.11 12.07 -13.28
CA ILE A 197 7.14 10.67 -13.73
C ILE A 197 7.34 9.73 -12.54
N TYR A 198 7.00 8.46 -12.71
CA TYR A 198 7.37 7.39 -11.79
C TYR A 198 8.75 6.81 -12.19
N SER A 199 9.76 6.95 -11.33
CA SER A 199 11.10 6.40 -11.57
C SER A 199 11.33 5.16 -10.73
N PRO A 200 12.11 4.15 -11.17
CA PRO A 200 12.43 3.00 -10.33
C PRO A 200 12.97 3.42 -8.96
N ALA A 201 12.50 2.77 -7.90
CA ALA A 201 12.95 3.06 -6.56
C ALA A 201 14.43 2.65 -6.36
N PRO A 202 15.13 3.20 -5.36
CA PRO A 202 16.49 2.77 -5.03
C PRO A 202 16.57 1.28 -4.71
N ALA A 203 17.71 0.65 -5.02
CA ALA A 203 17.93 -0.81 -4.89
C ALA A 203 17.63 -1.42 -3.51
N VAL A 204 17.57 -0.62 -2.44
CA VAL A 204 17.13 -1.09 -1.13
C VAL A 204 15.71 -1.66 -1.15
N PHE A 205 14.82 -1.12 -2.00
CA PHE A 205 13.44 -1.59 -2.11
C PHE A 205 13.33 -2.97 -2.76
N GLU A 206 14.25 -3.33 -3.65
CA GLU A 206 14.26 -4.62 -4.36
C GLU A 206 14.48 -5.82 -3.42
N ARG A 207 15.03 -5.58 -2.22
CA ARG A 207 15.27 -6.62 -1.22
C ARG A 207 14.09 -6.79 -0.26
N LEU A 208 13.11 -5.90 -0.30
CA LEU A 208 11.95 -5.95 0.57
C LEU A 208 11.00 -7.07 0.14
N THR A 209 10.70 -7.95 1.08
CA THR A 209 9.74 -9.04 0.95
C THR A 209 8.57 -8.77 1.89
N SER A 210 7.34 -8.84 1.37
CA SER A 210 6.11 -8.60 2.15
C SER A 210 6.18 -7.30 2.98
N PRO A 211 6.48 -6.14 2.36
CA PRO A 211 6.74 -4.89 3.08
C PRO A 211 5.51 -4.37 3.82
N VAL A 212 5.74 -3.89 5.04
CA VAL A 212 4.80 -3.12 5.85
C VAL A 212 5.33 -1.71 6.03
N VAL A 213 4.59 -0.72 5.53
CA VAL A 213 4.95 0.69 5.65
C VAL A 213 4.31 1.30 6.89
N SER A 214 5.14 1.81 7.78
CA SER A 214 4.73 2.54 8.97
C SER A 214 4.85 4.04 8.73
N HIS A 215 3.78 4.67 8.24
CA HIS A 215 3.76 6.13 8.05
C HIS A 215 3.92 6.91 9.36
N TYR A 216 3.53 6.32 10.50
CA TYR A 216 3.71 6.95 11.81
C TYR A 216 5.20 7.00 12.21
N GLN A 217 5.95 5.92 11.99
CA GLN A 217 7.38 5.85 12.29
C GLN A 217 8.28 6.32 11.14
N LYS A 218 7.70 6.54 9.96
CA LYS A 218 8.41 6.75 8.70
C LYS A 218 9.43 5.65 8.44
N ALA A 219 8.95 4.41 8.51
CA ALA A 219 9.76 3.22 8.39
C ALA A 219 9.09 2.18 7.51
N ILE A 220 9.89 1.33 6.85
CA ILE A 220 9.40 0.16 6.12
C ILE A 220 10.01 -1.07 6.78
N TYR A 221 9.17 -2.06 7.08
CA TYR A 221 9.54 -3.33 7.68
C TYR A 221 9.29 -4.45 6.68
N SER A 222 10.21 -5.38 6.57
CA SER A 222 10.11 -6.53 5.66
C SER A 222 10.64 -7.76 6.39
N VAL A 223 9.96 -8.89 6.23
CA VAL A 223 10.43 -10.18 6.71
C VAL A 223 10.30 -11.20 5.60
N SER A 224 11.36 -11.97 5.41
CA SER A 224 11.38 -13.09 4.50
C SER A 224 11.65 -14.39 5.26
N LYS A 225 10.99 -15.46 4.81
CA LYS A 225 11.22 -16.82 5.31
C LYS A 225 11.69 -17.68 4.15
N ASP A 226 12.71 -18.50 4.38
CA ASP A 226 13.26 -19.41 3.36
C ASP A 226 12.43 -20.71 3.17
N GLY A 227 11.30 -20.84 3.86
CA GLY A 227 10.46 -22.04 3.85
C GLY A 227 10.92 -23.14 4.81
N CYS A 228 11.97 -22.92 5.60
CA CYS A 228 12.46 -23.87 6.59
C CYS A 228 12.74 -23.19 7.93
N CYS A 229 13.95 -22.70 8.12
CA CYS A 229 14.49 -22.31 9.41
C CYS A 229 15.38 -21.06 9.33
N LYS A 230 15.53 -20.44 8.15
CA LYS A 230 16.24 -19.18 8.02
C LYS A 230 15.27 -18.05 7.76
N TYR A 231 15.37 -17.03 8.60
CA TYR A 231 14.53 -15.86 8.58
C TYR A 231 15.44 -14.66 8.34
N SER A 232 14.98 -13.72 7.52
CA SER A 232 15.63 -12.43 7.37
C SER A 232 14.64 -11.29 7.55
N SER A 233 15.15 -10.16 8.01
CA SER A 233 14.36 -8.95 8.18
C SER A 233 15.12 -7.73 7.67
N GLU A 234 14.39 -6.86 6.97
CA GLU A 234 14.86 -5.54 6.55
C GLU A 234 14.01 -4.46 7.21
N GLN A 235 14.69 -3.45 7.76
CA GLN A 235 14.07 -2.24 8.30
C GLN A 235 14.70 -1.02 7.61
N VAL A 236 13.91 -0.34 6.79
CA VAL A 236 14.27 0.94 6.19
C VAL A 236 13.80 2.04 7.12
N LEU A 237 14.68 2.54 7.98
CA LEU A 237 14.41 3.63 8.91
C LEU A 237 14.85 4.97 8.29
N PRO A 238 14.46 6.14 8.86
CA PRO A 238 14.85 7.44 8.33
C PRO A 238 16.35 7.58 8.08
N ASP A 239 17.17 7.24 9.07
CA ASP A 239 18.62 7.47 9.02
C ASP A 239 19.45 6.18 8.91
N THR A 240 18.81 5.01 9.02
CA THR A 240 19.49 3.72 9.16
C THR A 240 18.78 2.63 8.36
N LEU A 241 19.54 1.77 7.70
CA LEU A 241 19.07 0.48 7.20
C LEU A 241 19.52 -0.60 8.18
N ARG A 242 18.58 -1.43 8.63
CA ARG A 242 18.88 -2.60 9.44
C ARG A 242 18.55 -3.84 8.64
N TYR A 243 19.50 -4.75 8.52
CA TYR A 243 19.30 -6.09 7.99
C TYR A 243 19.66 -7.07 9.08
N ALA A 244 18.83 -8.06 9.32
CA ALA A 244 19.18 -9.18 10.17
C ALA A 244 18.80 -10.50 9.54
N GLU A 245 19.58 -11.53 9.83
CA GLU A 245 19.28 -12.92 9.48
C GLU A 245 19.47 -13.79 10.73
N TYR A 246 18.63 -14.81 10.86
CA TYR A 246 18.73 -15.81 11.92
C TYR A 246 18.42 -17.19 11.37
N ASP A 247 19.30 -18.15 11.66
CA ASP A 247 19.13 -19.57 11.36
C ASP A 247 18.80 -20.32 12.64
N TYR A 248 17.57 -20.84 12.71
CA TYR A 248 17.05 -21.55 13.86
C TYR A 248 17.64 -22.95 14.05
N VAL A 249 18.27 -23.54 13.02
CA VAL A 249 18.96 -24.83 13.12
C VAL A 249 20.35 -24.65 13.70
N SER A 250 21.14 -23.74 13.15
CA SER A 250 22.49 -23.46 13.67
C SER A 250 22.49 -22.60 14.94
N GLN A 251 21.36 -21.97 15.25
CA GLN A 251 21.21 -20.99 16.34
C GLN A 251 22.19 -19.81 16.22
N THR A 252 22.44 -19.39 14.99
CA THR A 252 23.32 -18.26 14.69
C THR A 252 22.54 -17.14 14.01
N GLY A 253 22.85 -15.91 14.42
CA GLY A 253 22.23 -14.72 13.87
C GLY A 253 23.25 -13.63 13.61
N LYS A 254 22.94 -12.76 12.65
CA LYS A 254 23.77 -11.63 12.28
C LYS A 254 22.90 -10.40 12.02
N GLU A 255 23.32 -9.27 12.56
CA GLU A 255 22.78 -7.95 12.24
C GLU A 255 23.81 -7.15 11.43
N THR A 256 23.31 -6.42 10.43
CA THR A 256 24.03 -5.39 9.68
C THR A 256 23.27 -4.07 9.82
N LEU A 257 23.98 -3.04 10.26
CA LEU A 257 23.47 -1.67 10.36
C LEU A 257 24.21 -0.79 9.36
N THR A 258 23.50 -0.11 8.48
CA THR A 258 24.08 0.84 7.52
C THR A 258 23.48 2.22 7.78
N ASN A 259 24.33 3.20 8.09
CA ASN A 259 23.90 4.59 8.16
C ASN A 259 23.61 5.11 6.74
N ARG A 260 22.42 5.66 6.51
CA ARG A 260 21.97 6.08 5.17
C ARG A 260 22.64 7.36 4.69
N THR A 261 23.13 8.18 5.60
CA THR A 261 23.81 9.44 5.29
C THR A 261 25.28 9.22 4.97
N THR A 262 25.97 8.38 5.74
CA THR A 262 27.42 8.17 5.61
C THR A 262 27.79 6.92 4.81
N GLY A 263 26.85 5.98 4.65
CA GLY A 263 27.13 4.66 4.08
C GLY A 263 27.90 3.71 5.01
N ASN A 264 28.29 4.16 6.20
CA ASN A 264 29.05 3.34 7.14
C ASN A 264 28.22 2.13 7.57
N THR A 265 28.84 0.95 7.50
CA THR A 265 28.20 -0.32 7.82
C THR A 265 28.93 -1.02 8.97
N THR A 266 28.17 -1.45 9.96
CA THR A 266 28.67 -2.27 11.09
C THR A 266 27.92 -3.59 11.13
N GLN A 267 28.62 -4.65 11.56
CA GLN A 267 28.02 -5.98 11.69
C GLN A 267 28.30 -6.53 13.09
N ARG A 268 27.31 -7.25 13.64
CA ARG A 268 27.48 -8.00 14.90
C ARG A 268 26.69 -9.29 14.85
N LEU A 269 27.07 -10.23 15.72
CA LEU A 269 26.26 -11.41 15.99
C LEU A 269 25.08 -11.03 16.89
N ILE A 270 23.95 -11.69 16.67
CA ILE A 270 22.74 -11.56 17.50
C ILE A 270 22.23 -12.95 17.87
N ASN A 271 21.63 -13.05 19.05
CA ASN A 271 20.97 -14.28 19.49
C ASN A 271 19.49 -14.32 19.07
N ARG A 272 18.83 -15.46 19.33
CA ARG A 272 17.42 -15.68 19.01
C ARG A 272 16.49 -14.60 19.57
N ALA A 273 16.63 -14.30 20.86
CA ALA A 273 15.73 -13.37 21.54
C ALA A 273 15.89 -11.95 20.99
N GLU A 274 17.12 -11.52 20.72
CA GLU A 274 17.39 -10.25 20.04
C GLU A 274 16.73 -10.22 18.66
N PHE A 275 16.86 -11.28 17.86
CA PHE A 275 16.23 -11.34 16.54
C PHE A 275 14.71 -11.28 16.61
N GLU A 276 14.07 -12.13 17.42
CA GLU A 276 12.62 -12.19 17.55
C GLU A 276 12.06 -10.85 18.05
N GLN A 277 12.62 -10.30 19.12
CA GLN A 277 12.14 -9.07 19.74
C GLN A 277 12.37 -7.83 18.88
N ASP A 278 13.52 -7.70 18.20
CA ASP A 278 13.86 -6.48 17.47
C ASP A 278 13.41 -6.48 16.00
N TYR A 279 13.17 -7.66 15.42
CA TYR A 279 12.92 -7.80 13.99
C TYR A 279 11.60 -8.47 13.63
N LEU A 280 11.06 -9.34 14.47
CA LEU A 280 9.78 -10.01 14.18
C LEU A 280 8.63 -9.33 14.93
N ASP A 281 8.78 -9.11 16.24
CA ASP A 281 7.71 -8.60 17.10
C ASP A 281 7.47 -7.09 16.94
N LYS A 282 8.48 -6.36 16.45
CA LYS A 282 8.39 -4.90 16.24
C LYS A 282 7.72 -4.49 14.94
N ILE A 283 7.35 -5.44 14.08
CA ILE A 283 6.64 -5.13 12.85
C ILE A 283 5.24 -4.65 13.23
N PRO A 284 4.85 -3.42 12.84
CA PRO A 284 3.51 -2.94 13.12
C PRO A 284 2.50 -3.89 12.47
N GLN A 285 1.72 -4.62 13.28
CA GLN A 285 0.65 -5.46 12.75
C GLN A 285 -0.38 -4.54 12.08
N LEU A 286 -0.65 -4.71 10.78
CA LEU A 286 -1.59 -3.88 10.01
C LEU A 286 -2.97 -3.86 10.68
#